data_AF-A0A0D3CN73-F1
#
_entry.id   AF-A0A0D3CN73-F1
#
_cell.length_a   1.000
_cell.length_b   1.000
_cell.length_c   1.000
_cell.angle_alpha   90.00
_cell.angle_beta   90.00
_cell.angle_gamma   90.00
#
_symmetry.space_group_name_H-M   'P 1'
#
loop_
_entity.id
_entity.type
_entity.pdbx_description
1 polymer ?
#
loop_
_entity_poly.entity_id
_entity_poly.type
_entity_poly.pdbx_seq_one_letter_code
_entity_poly.pdbx_strand_id
1 'polypeptide(L)'
;MGSCLSAESRSPTPGSPCSPGFGVKKRKNSKKRLGSRNSSFDSRRDDPLHRVPGRMYLNGASEAACIFTQQGKKGPNQDAMVVWESFGSMTDTVFCGVFDGHGPYGHMVAKRVRDNLPLKLSAYWEAKVPINSASTINNSEDASFVSAEEEPSPSVDIEKEESQSELFQTLKDAFLKAFKVMDRELKFHKSVDCFCSGTTAVTLIKQGEYLVVGNVGDSRAVMGTRNGENALVAVQLTVDLKPNLPAEEERIKKCRGRVFALRDEPEVCRVWLPNCDSPGLAMARAFGDFCLKDFGLISVPDVSFRRLTEQDEFIVLASDGIWDVLSNEEVVAIVASAPSRSSAARALVESAVRAWRYKYPTSKVDDCAAVCLYLHSNDTNLISSASSISKLEDDDDASEPSGLGRSSTVRTGKEIALDESEAEKLIKEEDIEPGTEYSALEGVARVNTLLNLPRFVPGK
;
A
#
# COMPACT_ATOMS: atom_id res chain seq x y z
N MET A 1 37.63 -54.34 43.77
CA MET A 1 37.09 -54.19 45.14
C MET A 1 35.91 -53.24 45.01
N GLY A 2 34.64 -53.63 45.14
CA GLY A 2 34.02 -54.38 46.25
C GLY A 2 33.38 -53.35 47.20
N SER A 3 32.10 -53.39 47.59
CA SER A 3 31.16 -54.53 47.58
C SER A 3 29.68 -54.08 47.72
N CYS A 4 28.76 -54.88 47.17
CA CYS A 4 27.41 -55.26 47.67
C CYS A 4 26.35 -54.16 48.02
N LEU A 5 25.04 -54.35 47.82
CA LEU A 5 24.22 -55.57 48.03
C LEU A 5 23.12 -55.80 46.97
N SER A 6 22.84 -57.08 46.71
CA SER A 6 21.67 -57.66 46.00
C SER A 6 20.40 -57.61 46.90
N ALA A 7 19.18 -58.10 46.61
CA ALA A 7 18.46 -58.90 45.59
C ALA A 7 16.92 -58.77 45.90
N GLU A 8 15.88 -59.19 45.17
CA GLU A 8 15.62 -59.78 43.82
C GLU A 8 14.14 -59.43 43.44
N SER A 9 13.66 -59.47 42.18
CA SER A 9 12.94 -60.56 41.46
C SER A 9 11.61 -61.05 42.12
N ARG A 10 10.47 -61.32 41.44
CA ARG A 10 10.06 -61.55 40.01
C ARG A 10 8.56 -61.19 39.78
N SER A 11 8.15 -61.05 38.52
CA SER A 11 6.75 -61.05 37.96
C SER A 11 6.12 -62.48 37.96
N PRO A 12 4.87 -62.81 37.48
CA PRO A 12 3.97 -62.11 36.52
C PRO A 12 2.39 -62.30 36.55
N THR A 13 1.65 -61.40 35.86
CA THR A 13 0.35 -61.65 35.13
C THR A 13 -0.95 -62.02 35.93
N PRO A 14 -2.14 -62.35 35.33
CA PRO A 14 -3.25 -61.39 35.15
C PRO A 14 -4.66 -61.85 35.59
N GLY A 15 -5.68 -60.98 35.58
CA GLY A 15 -7.10 -61.41 35.68
C GLY A 15 -8.18 -60.34 35.92
N SER A 16 -9.15 -60.26 35.01
CA SER A 16 -10.52 -59.68 35.19
C SER A 16 -11.49 -60.81 35.64
N PRO A 17 -12.82 -60.63 35.87
CA PRO A 17 -13.70 -59.45 35.75
C PRO A 17 -14.71 -59.25 36.93
N CYS A 18 -15.63 -58.27 36.81
CA CYS A 18 -17.10 -58.42 37.00
C CYS A 18 -17.86 -57.09 37.22
N SER A 19 -18.93 -56.88 36.44
CA SER A 19 -20.03 -55.90 36.67
C SER A 19 -21.18 -56.59 37.48
N PRO A 20 -22.39 -56.04 37.78
CA PRO A 20 -23.22 -55.07 37.01
C PRO A 20 -24.04 -54.02 37.83
N GLY A 21 -24.79 -53.14 37.14
CA GLY A 21 -25.78 -52.23 37.76
C GLY A 21 -26.53 -51.33 36.76
N PHE A 22 -27.84 -51.54 36.56
CA PHE A 22 -28.68 -50.95 35.49
C PHE A 22 -29.05 -49.46 35.67
N GLY A 23 -29.30 -48.74 34.56
CA GLY A 23 -30.02 -47.46 34.58
C GLY A 23 -30.04 -46.67 33.25
N VAL A 24 -30.99 -46.93 32.35
CA VAL A 24 -31.08 -46.28 31.01
C VAL A 24 -31.97 -45.03 31.00
N LYS A 25 -31.49 -43.91 30.45
CA LYS A 25 -32.34 -42.87 29.81
C LYS A 25 -31.77 -42.39 28.46
N LYS A 26 -32.67 -42.00 27.55
CA LYS A 26 -32.47 -41.83 26.10
C LYS A 26 -32.15 -40.39 25.68
N ARG A 27 -31.33 -40.23 24.61
CA ARG A 27 -31.40 -39.21 23.51
C ARG A 27 -31.34 -37.70 23.90
N LYS A 28 -30.90 -36.74 23.07
CA LYS A 28 -30.37 -36.70 21.68
C LYS A 28 -29.56 -35.38 21.46
N ASN A 29 -28.56 -35.44 20.58
CA ASN A 29 -27.99 -34.39 19.71
C ASN A 29 -28.02 -32.89 20.09
N SER A 30 -26.85 -32.26 20.09
CA SER A 30 -26.56 -31.18 19.13
C SER A 30 -25.07 -31.13 18.77
N LYS A 31 -24.74 -30.76 17.52
CA LYS A 31 -23.36 -30.72 16.99
C LYS A 31 -22.67 -29.43 17.45
N LYS A 32 -21.42 -29.50 17.92
CA LYS A 32 -20.49 -28.35 17.88
C LYS A 32 -19.28 -28.70 17.00
N ARG A 33 -19.03 -27.85 16.00
CA ARG A 33 -17.87 -27.94 15.09
C ARG A 33 -16.58 -27.64 15.86
N LEU A 34 -15.50 -28.26 15.41
CA LEU A 34 -14.15 -27.98 15.87
C LEU A 34 -13.75 -26.55 15.47
N GLY A 35 -13.45 -25.69 16.45
CA GLY A 35 -13.02 -24.32 16.20
C GLY A 35 -11.53 -24.24 15.91
N SER A 36 -11.16 -23.56 14.81
CA SER A 36 -9.75 -23.29 14.49
C SER A 36 -9.08 -22.46 15.58
N ARG A 37 -7.90 -22.90 16.04
CA ARG A 37 -7.05 -22.12 16.95
C ARG A 37 -6.25 -21.09 16.14
N ASN A 38 -6.85 -19.93 15.89
CA ASN A 38 -6.05 -18.76 15.51
C ASN A 38 -5.27 -18.26 16.73
N SER A 39 -3.95 -18.13 16.60
CA SER A 39 -3.04 -17.60 17.62
C SER A 39 -3.22 -16.09 17.79
N SER A 40 -4.26 -15.69 18.53
CA SER A 40 -4.48 -14.31 18.96
C SER A 40 -3.58 -13.96 20.15
N PHE A 41 -2.34 -13.51 19.91
CA PHE A 41 -1.48 -13.02 20.98
C PHE A 41 -0.47 -11.92 20.58
N ASP A 42 -0.91 -10.86 19.89
CA ASP A 42 -0.34 -9.50 20.09
C ASP A 42 -1.26 -8.38 19.53
N SER A 43 -2.42 -8.14 20.15
CA SER A 43 -3.45 -7.22 19.61
C SER A 43 -4.05 -6.24 20.63
N ARG A 44 -3.34 -5.95 21.74
CA ARG A 44 -3.80 -5.01 22.80
C ARG A 44 -2.69 -4.19 23.45
N ARG A 45 -1.97 -3.41 22.64
CA ARG A 45 -1.50 -2.10 23.09
C ARG A 45 -2.20 -1.07 22.22
N ASP A 46 -3.01 -0.22 22.83
CA ASP A 46 -3.55 0.96 22.15
C ASP A 46 -2.38 1.87 21.77
N ASP A 47 -1.90 1.77 20.53
CA ASP A 47 -0.93 2.71 19.98
C ASP A 47 -1.63 4.09 19.87
N PRO A 48 -1.12 5.15 20.53
CA PRO A 48 -1.75 6.47 20.55
C PRO A 48 -2.11 7.02 19.17
N LEU A 49 -1.35 6.65 18.14
CA LEU A 49 -1.56 7.08 16.75
C LEU A 49 -2.85 6.53 16.11
N HIS A 50 -3.51 5.56 16.74
CA HIS A 50 -4.78 5.00 16.26
C HIS A 50 -6.00 5.86 16.65
N ARG A 51 -5.84 6.84 17.56
CA ARG A 51 -6.92 7.71 18.06
C ARG A 51 -6.80 9.17 17.61
N VAL A 52 -5.87 9.47 16.71
CA VAL A 52 -5.63 10.82 16.20
C VAL A 52 -6.74 11.20 15.20
N PRO A 53 -7.48 12.31 15.41
CA PRO A 53 -8.48 12.79 14.47
C PRO A 53 -7.90 13.04 13.07
N GLY A 54 -8.70 12.83 12.02
CA GLY A 54 -8.28 12.99 10.63
C GLY A 54 -7.30 11.92 10.10
N ARG A 55 -6.80 11.01 10.94
CA ARG A 55 -5.79 10.01 10.56
C ARG A 55 -6.42 8.66 10.19
N MET A 56 -6.32 8.30 8.91
CA MET A 56 -6.83 7.06 8.32
C MET A 56 -5.68 6.22 7.75
N TYR A 57 -5.53 4.96 8.21
CA TYR A 57 -4.42 4.05 7.84
C TYR A 57 -4.89 2.61 7.55
N LEU A 58 -6.22 2.42 7.49
CA LEU A 58 -6.92 1.18 7.12
C LEU A 58 -7.89 1.52 5.98
N ASN A 59 -8.32 0.50 5.23
CA ASN A 59 -9.26 0.64 4.11
C ASN A 59 -10.51 1.46 4.52
N GLY A 60 -10.74 2.59 3.86
CA GLY A 60 -11.74 3.57 4.27
C GLY A 60 -11.80 4.79 3.34
N ALA A 61 -12.68 5.73 3.68
CA ALA A 61 -12.79 7.00 2.99
C ALA A 61 -13.25 8.11 3.95
N SER A 62 -12.82 9.32 3.64
CA SER A 62 -13.32 10.60 4.15
C SER A 62 -14.00 11.36 2.99
N GLU A 63 -14.26 12.66 3.17
CA GLU A 63 -14.73 13.52 2.09
C GLU A 63 -13.62 13.84 1.07
N ALA A 64 -12.40 14.12 1.56
CA ALA A 64 -11.27 14.50 0.73
C ALA A 64 -10.51 13.30 0.13
N ALA A 65 -10.54 12.11 0.75
CA ALA A 65 -9.73 10.99 0.28
C ALA A 65 -10.37 9.61 0.47
N CYS A 66 -9.94 8.63 -0.33
CA CYS A 66 -10.18 7.22 -0.04
C CYS A 66 -8.90 6.41 -0.16
N ILE A 67 -8.78 5.37 0.67
CA ILE A 67 -7.61 4.50 0.72
C ILE A 67 -8.01 3.04 0.74
N PHE A 68 -7.27 2.21 0.01
CA PHE A 68 -7.52 0.78 -0.03
C PHE A 68 -6.21 0.02 -0.26
N THR A 69 -5.96 -1.01 0.54
CA THR A 69 -4.94 -2.03 0.29
C THR A 69 -5.57 -3.42 0.25
N GLN A 70 -5.01 -4.28 -0.59
CA GLN A 70 -5.33 -5.69 -0.63
C GLN A 70 -4.05 -6.52 -0.60
N GLN A 71 -4.03 -7.55 0.25
CA GLN A 71 -2.96 -8.53 0.28
C GLN A 71 -2.89 -9.32 -1.04
N GLY A 72 -1.69 -9.47 -1.55
CA GLY A 72 -1.34 -10.30 -2.69
C GLY A 72 -1.21 -11.78 -2.35
N LYS A 73 -0.32 -12.46 -3.08
CA LYS A 73 -0.01 -13.89 -2.92
C LYS A 73 1.46 -14.16 -2.57
N LYS A 74 2.29 -13.13 -2.44
CA LYS A 74 3.74 -13.26 -2.14
C LYS A 74 4.03 -13.58 -0.68
N GLY A 75 3.21 -13.11 0.27
CA GLY A 75 3.42 -13.31 1.70
C GLY A 75 2.32 -12.64 2.54
N PRO A 76 2.61 -12.24 3.80
CA PRO A 76 1.76 -11.29 4.52
C PRO A 76 1.80 -9.92 3.82
N ASN A 77 0.72 -9.14 3.89
CA ASN A 77 0.69 -7.81 3.27
C ASN A 77 1.83 -6.91 3.82
N GLN A 78 2.74 -6.52 2.93
CA GLN A 78 3.89 -5.67 3.26
C GLN A 78 3.63 -4.19 3.00
N ASP A 79 2.64 -3.84 2.18
CA ASP A 79 2.21 -2.46 1.97
C ASP A 79 1.69 -1.82 3.26
N ALA A 80 1.94 -0.51 3.37
CA ALA A 80 1.31 0.38 4.32
C ALA A 80 0.90 1.68 3.63
N MET A 81 -0.16 2.32 4.12
CA MET A 81 -0.68 3.57 3.57
C MET A 81 -1.30 4.43 4.67
N VAL A 82 -1.33 5.75 4.47
CA VAL A 82 -1.96 6.69 5.40
C VAL A 82 -2.48 7.94 4.67
N VAL A 83 -3.60 8.45 5.16
CA VAL A 83 -4.07 9.83 4.98
C VAL A 83 -4.16 10.45 6.38
N TRP A 84 -3.77 11.71 6.50
CA TRP A 84 -3.93 12.48 7.73
C TRP A 84 -4.41 13.88 7.37
N GLU A 85 -5.71 14.10 7.57
CA GLU A 85 -6.39 15.40 7.42
C GLU A 85 -6.15 16.29 8.63
N SER A 86 -6.18 17.62 8.45
CA SER A 86 -5.79 18.59 9.48
C SER A 86 -4.36 18.34 10.04
N PHE A 87 -3.44 17.93 9.17
CA PHE A 87 -2.07 17.58 9.53
C PHE A 87 -1.31 18.79 10.09
N GLY A 88 -0.48 18.58 11.13
CA GLY A 88 0.14 19.68 11.88
C GLY A 88 -0.87 20.60 12.60
N SER A 89 -2.10 20.13 12.84
CA SER A 89 -3.24 20.93 13.35
C SER A 89 -3.68 22.08 12.44
N MET A 90 -3.30 22.04 11.15
CA MET A 90 -3.68 23.03 10.15
C MET A 90 -4.83 22.48 9.29
N THR A 91 -6.01 23.10 9.36
CA THR A 91 -7.26 22.55 8.78
C THR A 91 -7.21 22.30 7.27
N ASP A 92 -6.54 23.17 6.51
CA ASP A 92 -6.33 23.03 5.05
C ASP A 92 -5.00 22.31 4.72
N THR A 93 -4.53 21.44 5.61
CA THR A 93 -3.34 20.61 5.39
C THR A 93 -3.68 19.12 5.43
N VAL A 94 -3.30 18.42 4.38
CA VAL A 94 -3.46 16.96 4.27
C VAL A 94 -2.12 16.31 3.96
N PHE A 95 -1.72 15.36 4.80
CA PHE A 95 -0.60 14.46 4.52
C PHE A 95 -1.12 13.15 3.94
N CYS A 96 -0.48 12.64 2.88
CA CYS A 96 -0.73 11.29 2.36
C CYS A 96 0.58 10.53 2.17
N GLY A 97 0.51 9.20 2.25
CA GLY A 97 1.67 8.36 1.95
C GLY A 97 1.33 6.91 1.65
N VAL A 98 2.10 6.31 0.73
CA VAL A 98 2.14 4.87 0.44
C VAL A 98 3.58 4.38 0.60
N PHE A 99 3.71 3.20 1.19
CA PHE A 99 4.95 2.57 1.60
C PHE A 99 4.85 1.09 1.23
N ASP A 100 5.44 0.70 0.11
CA ASP A 100 5.66 -0.70 -0.25
C ASP A 100 6.81 -1.24 0.60
N GLY A 101 6.60 -2.36 1.28
CA GLY A 101 7.55 -2.96 2.19
C GLY A 101 8.14 -4.24 1.61
N HIS A 102 9.45 -4.44 1.76
CA HIS A 102 10.11 -5.62 1.19
C HIS A 102 11.07 -6.30 2.16
N GLY A 103 11.21 -7.61 1.98
CA GLY A 103 12.09 -8.47 2.77
C GLY A 103 11.41 -9.09 4.00
N PRO A 104 12.18 -9.84 4.83
CA PRO A 104 11.61 -10.65 5.92
C PRO A 104 10.70 -9.86 6.86
N TYR A 105 11.05 -8.59 7.12
CA TYR A 105 10.30 -7.69 7.99
C TYR A 105 9.76 -6.45 7.27
N GLY A 106 9.67 -6.44 5.93
CA GLY A 106 9.20 -5.29 5.13
C GLY A 106 7.88 -4.71 5.65
N HIS A 107 6.89 -5.57 5.87
CA HIS A 107 5.61 -5.25 6.51
C HIS A 107 5.68 -4.55 7.89
N MET A 108 6.79 -4.69 8.63
CA MET A 108 7.03 -3.97 9.90
C MET A 108 7.76 -2.64 9.64
N VAL A 109 8.69 -2.61 8.69
CA VAL A 109 9.40 -1.38 8.29
C VAL A 109 8.42 -0.37 7.68
N ALA A 110 7.61 -0.78 6.72
CA ALA A 110 6.58 0.05 6.07
C ALA A 110 5.63 0.69 7.10
N LYS A 111 5.09 -0.10 8.04
CA LYS A 111 4.23 0.40 9.13
C LYS A 111 4.99 1.37 10.05
N ARG A 112 6.23 1.05 10.42
CA ARG A 112 7.07 1.93 11.27
C ARG A 112 7.31 3.28 10.61
N VAL A 113 7.62 3.31 9.31
CA VAL A 113 7.80 4.54 8.52
C VAL A 113 6.47 5.29 8.41
N ARG A 114 5.38 4.64 7.98
CA ARG A 114 4.02 5.21 7.95
C ARG A 114 3.63 5.92 9.25
N ASP A 115 3.95 5.30 10.38
CA ASP A 115 3.52 5.79 11.69
C ASP A 115 4.41 6.91 12.25
N ASN A 116 5.67 7.03 11.80
CA ASN A 116 6.66 7.92 12.44
C ASN A 116 7.28 8.98 11.53
N LEU A 117 7.31 8.76 10.21
CA LEU A 117 7.76 9.77 9.25
C LEU A 117 6.88 11.04 9.29
N PRO A 118 5.53 10.97 9.38
CA PRO A 118 4.70 12.17 9.45
C PRO A 118 4.97 12.99 10.72
N LEU A 119 5.20 12.34 11.86
CA LEU A 119 5.54 13.02 13.12
C LEU A 119 6.84 13.82 13.02
N LYS A 120 7.84 13.27 12.31
CA LYS A 120 9.13 13.95 12.07
C LYS A 120 8.99 15.10 11.08
N LEU A 121 8.16 14.93 10.04
CA LEU A 121 7.82 15.99 9.09
C LEU A 121 7.16 17.18 9.81
N SER A 122 6.13 16.92 10.62
CA SER A 122 5.43 17.94 11.41
C SER A 122 6.42 18.69 12.32
N ALA A 123 7.21 17.95 13.12
CA ALA A 123 8.18 18.56 14.04
C ALA A 123 9.26 19.41 13.34
N TYR A 124 9.75 19.01 12.16
CA TYR A 124 10.74 19.80 11.41
C TYR A 124 10.14 20.97 10.61
N TRP A 125 8.85 20.92 10.33
CA TRP A 125 8.10 22.02 9.72
C TRP A 125 7.73 23.07 10.76
N GLU A 126 7.09 22.66 11.86
CA GLU A 126 6.70 23.52 12.99
C GLU A 126 7.91 24.28 13.57
N ALA A 127 9.06 23.63 13.73
CA ALA A 127 10.28 24.24 14.24
C ALA A 127 10.91 25.32 13.32
N LYS A 128 10.34 25.54 12.12
CA LYS A 128 10.76 26.56 11.16
C LYS A 128 9.72 27.66 10.91
N VAL A 129 8.44 27.44 11.21
CA VAL A 129 7.41 28.47 11.03
C VAL A 129 7.62 29.55 12.10
N PRO A 130 7.81 30.84 11.75
CA PRO A 130 7.89 31.91 12.74
C PRO A 130 6.58 32.00 13.53
N ILE A 131 6.68 32.16 14.86
CA ILE A 131 5.52 32.32 15.75
C ILE A 131 4.95 33.75 15.63
N ASN A 132 4.47 34.12 14.44
CA ASN A 132 3.94 35.45 14.11
C ASN A 132 2.46 35.44 13.70
N SER A 133 1.82 34.27 13.61
CA SER A 133 0.38 34.12 13.31
C SER A 133 -0.46 33.72 14.53
N ALA A 134 0.11 33.80 15.75
CA ALA A 134 -0.56 33.52 17.02
C ALA A 134 -0.98 34.82 17.78
N SER A 135 -1.60 35.75 17.05
CA SER A 135 -2.40 36.86 17.59
C SER A 135 -3.60 37.01 16.66
N THR A 136 -4.86 36.87 17.10
CA THR A 136 -5.47 37.75 18.11
C THR A 136 -6.63 37.06 18.82
N ILE A 137 -6.56 36.96 20.15
CA ILE A 137 -7.74 36.93 21.03
C ILE A 137 -7.44 37.85 22.22
N ASN A 138 -7.97 39.08 22.17
CA ASN A 138 -8.53 39.82 23.32
C ASN A 138 -9.06 41.20 22.85
N ASN A 139 -10.19 41.58 23.45
CA ASN A 139 -11.04 42.78 23.28
C ASN A 139 -10.26 44.13 23.28
N SER A 140 -10.78 45.28 22.83
CA SER A 140 -12.19 45.74 22.69
C SER A 140 -12.39 46.90 21.68
N GLU A 141 -13.67 47.13 21.32
CA GLU A 141 -14.35 48.38 20.94
C GLU A 141 -13.55 49.71 20.96
N ASP A 142 -13.49 50.46 19.86
CA ASP A 142 -14.41 51.58 19.51
C ASP A 142 -14.08 52.19 18.11
N ALA A 143 -14.96 53.07 17.60
CA ALA A 143 -15.10 53.57 16.25
C ALA A 143 -13.90 54.32 15.61
N SER A 144 -13.79 54.26 14.26
CA SER A 144 -14.18 55.42 13.41
C SER A 144 -14.09 55.17 11.89
N PHE A 145 -14.84 55.99 11.16
CA PHE A 145 -15.11 55.98 9.72
C PHE A 145 -14.07 56.77 8.91
N VAL A 146 -13.54 56.20 7.81
CA VAL A 146 -13.37 56.90 6.51
C VAL A 146 -13.25 55.90 5.36
N SER A 147 -13.80 56.24 4.18
CA SER A 147 -13.60 55.51 2.93
C SER A 147 -12.41 56.06 2.13
N ALA A 148 -11.69 55.19 1.43
CA ALA A 148 -10.90 55.53 0.24
C ALA A 148 -10.84 54.31 -0.69
N GLU A 149 -10.92 54.55 -2.01
CA GLU A 149 -10.83 53.51 -3.04
C GLU A 149 -9.36 53.14 -3.26
N GLU A 150 -9.04 51.85 -3.32
CA GLU A 150 -7.67 51.37 -3.50
C GLU A 150 -7.52 50.68 -4.86
N GLU A 151 -6.86 51.39 -5.79
CA GLU A 151 -6.45 50.88 -7.10
C GLU A 151 -5.44 49.73 -6.94
N PRO A 152 -5.50 48.66 -7.77
CA PRO A 152 -4.63 47.50 -7.64
C PRO A 152 -3.18 47.84 -8.03
N SER A 153 -2.30 47.91 -7.02
CA SER A 153 -0.87 48.13 -7.23
C SER A 153 -0.10 46.82 -7.52
N PRO A 154 0.98 46.87 -8.33
CA PRO A 154 1.68 45.66 -8.82
C PRO A 154 2.65 45.01 -7.81
N SER A 155 2.60 45.36 -6.52
CA SER A 155 3.49 44.80 -5.49
C SER A 155 3.09 43.40 -5.02
N VAL A 156 1.81 43.05 -5.15
CA VAL A 156 1.21 41.85 -4.55
C VAL A 156 1.78 40.53 -5.11
N ASP A 157 2.27 40.52 -6.35
CA ASP A 157 2.76 39.28 -6.97
C ASP A 157 4.20 38.92 -6.55
N ILE A 158 5.05 39.92 -6.27
CA ILE A 158 6.43 39.70 -5.83
C ILE A 158 6.46 39.09 -4.42
N GLU A 159 5.65 39.63 -3.51
CA GLU A 159 5.55 39.13 -2.13
C GLU A 159 5.02 37.68 -2.07
N LYS A 160 4.14 37.29 -3.01
CA LYS A 160 3.64 35.91 -3.14
C LYS A 160 4.71 34.94 -3.63
N GLU A 161 5.55 35.33 -4.59
CA GLU A 161 6.63 34.46 -5.10
C GLU A 161 7.73 34.22 -4.04
N GLU A 162 8.10 35.25 -3.27
CA GLU A 162 9.05 35.09 -2.16
C GLU A 162 8.51 34.17 -1.07
N SER A 163 7.25 34.35 -0.67
CA SER A 163 6.57 33.48 0.31
C SER A 163 6.47 32.02 -0.15
N GLN A 164 6.19 31.77 -1.44
CA GLN A 164 6.18 30.43 -2.03
C GLN A 164 7.55 29.75 -1.99
N SER A 165 8.61 30.51 -2.31
CA SER A 165 10.00 30.03 -2.27
C SER A 165 10.41 29.64 -0.84
N GLU A 166 10.08 30.46 0.15
CA GLU A 166 10.37 30.17 1.56
C GLU A 166 9.59 28.96 2.09
N LEU A 167 8.31 28.83 1.77
CA LEU A 167 7.50 27.66 2.13
C LEU A 167 8.07 26.38 1.52
N PHE A 168 8.40 26.40 0.22
CA PHE A 168 9.02 25.24 -0.44
C PHE A 168 10.34 24.87 0.21
N GLN A 169 11.25 25.82 0.43
CA GLN A 169 12.55 25.51 1.04
C GLN A 169 12.42 25.04 2.50
N THR A 170 11.42 25.52 3.22
CA THR A 170 11.08 25.06 4.58
C THR A 170 10.60 23.62 4.59
N LEU A 171 9.61 23.28 3.74
CA LEU A 171 9.10 21.91 3.62
C LEU A 171 10.17 20.96 3.05
N LYS A 172 10.92 21.37 2.03
CA LYS A 172 12.02 20.58 1.46
C LYS A 172 13.07 20.21 2.50
N ASP A 173 13.49 21.17 3.32
CA ASP A 173 14.39 20.91 4.45
C ASP A 173 13.76 19.96 5.49
N ALA A 174 12.45 20.10 5.76
CA ALA A 174 11.74 19.21 6.67
C ALA A 174 11.70 17.77 6.15
N PHE A 175 11.42 17.57 4.85
CA PHE A 175 11.51 16.26 4.18
C PHE A 175 12.92 15.67 4.28
N LEU A 176 13.95 16.41 3.88
CA LEU A 176 15.35 15.94 3.92
C LEU A 176 15.79 15.56 5.34
N LYS A 177 15.38 16.32 6.36
CA LYS A 177 15.68 16.01 7.78
C LYS A 177 14.86 14.83 8.30
N ALA A 178 13.55 14.79 8.04
CA ALA A 178 12.65 13.75 8.52
C ALA A 178 13.03 12.37 7.97
N PHE A 179 13.30 12.27 6.66
CA PHE A 179 13.74 11.03 6.02
C PHE A 179 15.10 10.58 6.59
N LYS A 180 16.08 11.48 6.69
CA LYS A 180 17.40 11.17 7.28
C LYS A 180 17.31 10.65 8.72
N VAL A 181 16.43 11.21 9.54
CA VAL A 181 16.24 10.76 10.93
C VAL A 181 15.44 9.47 11.02
N MET A 182 14.41 9.29 10.17
CA MET A 182 13.64 8.05 10.09
C MET A 182 14.53 6.85 9.72
N ASP A 183 15.36 6.97 8.68
CA ASP A 183 16.29 5.91 8.28
C ASP A 183 17.36 5.65 9.35
N ARG A 184 17.85 6.70 10.03
CA ARG A 184 18.75 6.54 11.18
C ARG A 184 18.11 5.79 12.34
N GLU A 185 16.83 6.04 12.64
CA GLU A 185 16.10 5.33 13.70
C GLU A 185 15.87 3.85 13.35
N LEU A 186 15.57 3.53 12.08
CA LEU A 186 15.49 2.15 11.60
C LEU A 186 16.82 1.39 11.81
N LYS A 187 17.97 2.04 11.58
CA LYS A 187 19.30 1.44 11.77
C LYS A 187 19.57 0.96 13.19
N PHE A 188 18.95 1.58 14.19
CA PHE A 188 19.13 1.25 15.61
C PHE A 188 17.89 0.57 16.23
N HIS A 189 16.92 0.14 15.42
CA HIS A 189 15.66 -0.41 15.88
C HIS A 189 15.80 -1.86 16.37
N LYS A 190 15.74 -2.07 17.69
CA LYS A 190 16.05 -3.37 18.31
C LYS A 190 15.07 -4.51 18.01
N SER A 191 13.85 -4.22 17.56
CA SER A 191 12.77 -5.22 17.38
C SER A 191 12.38 -5.51 15.94
N VAL A 192 13.05 -4.89 14.95
CA VAL A 192 12.77 -5.09 13.53
C VAL A 192 14.09 -5.10 12.79
N ASP A 193 14.48 -6.23 12.21
CA ASP A 193 15.71 -6.30 11.42
C ASP A 193 15.53 -5.61 10.06
N CYS A 194 16.13 -4.44 9.96
CA CYS A 194 16.15 -3.59 8.77
C CYS A 194 17.44 -3.78 7.94
N PHE A 195 18.29 -4.77 8.26
CA PHE A 195 19.53 -5.01 7.51
C PHE A 195 19.25 -5.52 6.09
N CYS A 196 18.32 -6.46 5.96
CA CYS A 196 17.81 -6.99 4.69
C CYS A 196 16.27 -6.83 4.57
N SER A 197 15.71 -5.83 5.24
CA SER A 197 14.31 -5.42 5.07
C SER A 197 14.26 -3.90 4.88
N GLY A 198 13.37 -3.45 4.01
CA GLY A 198 13.22 -2.04 3.67
C GLY A 198 11.81 -1.68 3.28
N THR A 199 11.64 -0.44 2.83
CA THR A 199 10.36 0.06 2.29
C THR A 199 10.60 1.28 1.40
N THR A 200 9.77 1.44 0.37
CA THR A 200 9.59 2.70 -0.36
C THR A 200 8.94 3.75 0.55
N ALA A 201 8.89 4.99 0.08
CA ALA A 201 7.91 5.95 0.57
C ALA A 201 7.65 6.99 -0.52
N VAL A 202 6.44 7.00 -1.07
CA VAL A 202 5.91 8.15 -1.79
C VAL A 202 4.95 8.88 -0.84
N THR A 203 5.28 10.11 -0.48
CA THR A 203 4.50 10.92 0.47
C THR A 203 4.28 12.33 -0.04
N LEU A 204 3.18 12.96 0.35
CA LEU A 204 2.89 14.35 0.01
C LEU A 204 2.33 15.13 1.20
N ILE A 205 2.47 16.44 1.11
CA ILE A 205 1.74 17.44 1.91
C ILE A 205 1.04 18.36 0.91
N LYS A 206 -0.30 18.41 0.95
CA LYS A 206 -1.11 19.52 0.42
C LYS A 206 -1.28 20.53 1.56
N GLN A 207 -0.99 21.81 1.31
CA GLN A 207 -1.40 22.93 2.15
C GLN A 207 -2.01 24.01 1.24
N GLY A 208 -3.34 24.20 1.29
CA GLY A 208 -4.03 25.06 0.32
C GLY A 208 -3.74 24.63 -1.12
N GLU A 209 -3.31 25.57 -1.96
CA GLU A 209 -2.89 25.32 -3.35
C GLU A 209 -1.49 24.70 -3.46
N TYR A 210 -0.73 24.58 -2.37
CA TYR A 210 0.66 24.12 -2.43
C TYR A 210 0.78 22.62 -2.19
N LEU A 211 1.51 21.96 -3.09
CA LEU A 211 1.79 20.54 -3.04
C LEU A 211 3.31 20.32 -2.95
N VAL A 212 3.77 19.63 -1.90
CA VAL A 212 5.14 19.10 -1.81
C VAL A 212 5.06 17.58 -1.81
N VAL A 213 5.84 16.93 -2.67
CA VAL A 213 5.93 15.47 -2.78
C VAL A 213 7.36 15.03 -2.50
N GLY A 214 7.53 13.99 -1.69
CA GLY A 214 8.81 13.34 -1.43
C GLY A 214 8.76 11.86 -1.79
N ASN A 215 9.69 11.40 -2.63
CA ASN A 215 9.77 10.01 -3.06
C ASN A 215 11.11 9.35 -2.70
N VAL A 216 11.06 8.14 -2.13
CA VAL A 216 12.14 7.14 -2.17
C VAL A 216 11.60 5.81 -2.68
N GLY A 217 12.20 5.29 -3.74
CA GLY A 217 11.79 4.05 -4.39
C GLY A 217 10.94 4.29 -5.64
N ASP A 218 10.13 3.32 -5.97
CA ASP A 218 9.39 3.17 -7.23
C ASP A 218 7.87 3.06 -7.04
N SER A 219 7.37 3.23 -5.82
CA SER A 219 6.01 3.71 -5.61
C SER A 219 5.87 5.12 -6.21
N ARG A 220 4.71 5.41 -6.81
CA ARG A 220 4.52 6.58 -7.68
C ARG A 220 3.29 7.40 -7.28
N ALA A 221 3.37 8.72 -7.48
CA ALA A 221 2.25 9.64 -7.43
C ALA A 221 1.91 10.16 -8.84
N VAL A 222 0.62 10.14 -9.19
CA VAL A 222 0.07 10.61 -10.48
C VAL A 222 -1.15 11.49 -10.21
N MET A 223 -1.27 12.60 -10.92
CA MET A 223 -2.39 13.53 -10.83
C MET A 223 -3.31 13.39 -12.04
N GLY A 224 -4.61 13.37 -11.82
CA GLY A 224 -5.62 13.58 -12.85
C GLY A 224 -5.93 15.08 -12.96
N THR A 225 -5.72 15.65 -14.14
CA THR A 225 -5.93 17.10 -14.38
C THR A 225 -6.57 17.34 -15.75
N ARG A 226 -7.27 18.47 -15.92
CA ARG A 226 -7.90 18.87 -17.18
C ARG A 226 -6.92 19.62 -18.08
N ASN A 227 -6.76 19.18 -19.31
CA ASN A 227 -6.04 19.95 -20.33
C ASN A 227 -6.92 21.11 -20.87
N GLY A 228 -6.38 21.92 -21.77
CA GLY A 228 -7.11 23.04 -22.39
C GLY A 228 -8.32 22.64 -23.26
N GLU A 229 -8.48 21.35 -23.58
CA GLU A 229 -9.64 20.79 -24.29
C GLU A 229 -10.67 20.18 -23.31
N ASN A 230 -10.49 20.37 -22.00
CA ASN A 230 -11.25 19.76 -20.91
C ASN A 230 -11.18 18.21 -20.89
N ALA A 231 -10.20 17.61 -21.56
CA ALA A 231 -9.90 16.20 -21.46
C ALA A 231 -9.13 15.92 -20.17
N LEU A 232 -9.50 14.86 -19.46
CA LEU A 232 -8.77 14.41 -18.27
C LEU A 232 -7.50 13.69 -18.71
N VAL A 233 -6.34 14.19 -18.26
CA VAL A 233 -5.01 13.66 -18.57
C VAL A 233 -4.25 13.27 -17.31
N ALA A 234 -3.35 12.32 -17.43
CA ALA A 234 -2.49 11.87 -16.35
C ALA A 234 -1.16 12.65 -16.34
N VAL A 235 -0.79 13.21 -15.19
CA VAL A 235 0.49 13.89 -14.97
C VAL A 235 1.24 13.20 -13.84
N GLN A 236 2.35 12.52 -14.17
CA GLN A 236 3.20 11.86 -13.19
C GLN A 236 3.99 12.90 -12.36
N LEU A 237 3.84 12.84 -11.04
CA LEU A 237 4.42 13.81 -10.09
C LEU A 237 5.79 13.39 -9.53
N THR A 238 6.14 12.10 -9.66
CA THR A 238 7.35 11.50 -9.10
C THR A 238 8.03 10.61 -10.13
N VAL A 239 9.36 10.66 -10.21
CA VAL A 239 10.14 9.68 -10.98
C VAL A 239 10.33 8.42 -10.14
N ASP A 240 10.07 7.25 -10.72
CA ASP A 240 10.38 5.94 -10.11
C ASP A 240 11.89 5.78 -10.02
N LEU A 241 12.45 5.68 -8.82
CA LEU A 241 13.90 5.74 -8.59
C LEU A 241 14.56 4.37 -8.85
N LYS A 242 14.50 3.91 -10.11
CA LYS A 242 15.05 2.62 -10.55
C LYS A 242 16.59 2.67 -10.68
N PRO A 243 17.32 1.53 -10.49
CA PRO A 243 18.79 1.49 -10.46
C PRO A 243 19.52 1.93 -11.72
N ASN A 244 18.86 1.88 -12.88
CA ASN A 244 19.41 2.23 -14.20
C ASN A 244 19.20 3.70 -14.60
N LEU A 245 18.60 4.53 -13.74
CA LEU A 245 18.59 5.98 -13.96
C LEU A 245 20.05 6.50 -13.89
N PRO A 246 20.52 7.35 -14.83
CA PRO A 246 21.96 7.68 -14.93
C PRO A 246 22.61 8.17 -13.63
N ALA A 247 21.97 9.08 -12.90
CA ALA A 247 22.48 9.62 -11.63
C ALA A 247 22.44 8.59 -10.47
N GLU A 248 21.50 7.65 -10.52
CA GLU A 248 21.40 6.57 -9.54
C GLU A 248 22.46 5.50 -9.81
N GLU A 249 22.61 5.10 -11.09
CA GLU A 249 23.59 4.11 -11.54
C GLU A 249 25.04 4.58 -11.30
N GLU A 250 25.33 5.86 -11.61
CA GLU A 250 26.64 6.47 -11.34
C GLU A 250 26.96 6.40 -9.84
N ARG A 251 26.01 6.78 -8.97
CA ARG A 251 26.18 6.72 -7.52
C ARG A 251 26.45 5.29 -7.05
N ILE A 252 25.67 4.31 -7.51
CA ILE A 252 25.81 2.90 -7.14
C ILE A 252 27.20 2.37 -7.55
N LYS A 253 27.61 2.60 -8.81
CA LYS A 253 28.93 2.20 -9.32
C LYS A 253 30.07 2.88 -8.54
N LYS A 254 29.94 4.18 -8.21
CA LYS A 254 30.92 4.93 -7.40
C LYS A 254 31.06 4.38 -5.98
N CYS A 255 29.97 3.86 -5.41
CA CYS A 255 29.94 3.13 -4.14
C CYS A 255 30.30 1.63 -4.27
N ARG A 256 30.82 1.19 -5.42
CA ARG A 256 31.19 -0.21 -5.74
C ARG A 256 30.01 -1.21 -5.77
N GLY A 257 28.78 -0.75 -5.65
CA GLY A 257 27.61 -1.57 -5.97
C GLY A 257 27.55 -1.89 -7.45
N ARG A 258 26.82 -2.95 -7.81
CA ARG A 258 26.60 -3.33 -9.21
C ARG A 258 25.15 -3.09 -9.61
N VAL A 259 24.94 -2.70 -10.87
CA VAL A 259 23.61 -2.55 -11.48
C VAL A 259 23.53 -3.44 -12.71
N PHE A 260 22.56 -4.35 -12.73
CA PHE A 260 22.19 -5.15 -13.91
C PHE A 260 20.83 -5.83 -13.67
N ALA A 261 20.18 -6.25 -14.74
CA ALA A 261 18.96 -7.06 -14.73
C ALA A 261 19.29 -8.57 -14.77
N LEU A 262 18.40 -9.41 -14.23
CA LEU A 262 18.54 -10.86 -14.36
C LEU A 262 18.22 -11.31 -15.79
N ARG A 263 18.79 -12.44 -16.24
CA ARG A 263 18.55 -12.97 -17.59
C ARG A 263 17.08 -13.27 -17.87
N ASP A 264 16.35 -13.72 -16.85
CA ASP A 264 14.95 -14.08 -16.94
C ASP A 264 14.00 -12.89 -16.66
N GLU A 265 14.55 -11.74 -16.22
CA GLU A 265 13.83 -10.48 -15.96
C GLU A 265 14.61 -9.29 -16.58
N PRO A 266 14.85 -9.24 -17.90
CA PRO A 266 15.79 -8.29 -18.52
C PRO A 266 15.39 -6.81 -18.38
N GLU A 267 14.12 -6.53 -18.11
CA GLU A 267 13.57 -5.18 -17.91
C GLU A 267 13.77 -4.68 -16.46
N VAL A 268 14.02 -5.57 -15.50
CA VAL A 268 14.09 -5.24 -14.06
C VAL A 268 15.56 -5.09 -13.62
N CYS A 269 16.10 -3.88 -13.78
CA CYS A 269 17.43 -3.55 -13.25
C CYS A 269 17.44 -3.54 -11.72
N ARG A 270 18.46 -4.16 -11.12
CA ARG A 270 18.59 -4.36 -9.67
C ARG A 270 19.94 -3.86 -9.14
N VAL A 271 19.96 -3.45 -7.87
CA VAL A 271 21.17 -3.15 -7.09
C VAL A 271 21.68 -4.43 -6.44
N TRP A 272 22.97 -4.70 -6.60
CA TRP A 272 23.64 -5.89 -6.08
C TRP A 272 24.90 -5.53 -5.28
N LEU A 273 25.23 -6.37 -4.30
CA LEU A 273 26.50 -6.30 -3.59
C LEU A 273 27.69 -6.51 -4.55
N PRO A 274 28.91 -6.00 -4.22
CA PRO A 274 30.06 -6.06 -5.14
C PRO A 274 30.46 -7.48 -5.56
N ASN A 275 30.36 -8.44 -4.63
CA ASN A 275 30.92 -9.78 -4.77
C ASN A 275 29.85 -10.90 -4.78
N CYS A 276 28.55 -10.56 -4.71
CA CYS A 276 27.47 -11.55 -4.73
C CYS A 276 26.16 -10.99 -5.30
N ASP A 277 25.42 -11.82 -6.02
CA ASP A 277 24.15 -11.49 -6.67
C ASP A 277 23.00 -11.56 -5.64
N SER A 278 23.12 -10.77 -4.58
CA SER A 278 22.15 -10.67 -3.48
C SER A 278 22.24 -9.28 -2.82
N PRO A 279 21.16 -8.72 -2.23
CA PRO A 279 19.77 -9.19 -2.24
C PRO A 279 19.00 -8.86 -3.53
N GLY A 280 19.55 -8.07 -4.46
CA GLY A 280 18.93 -7.79 -5.77
C GLY A 280 17.75 -6.82 -5.73
N LEU A 281 17.95 -5.63 -5.17
CA LEU A 281 16.89 -4.65 -4.93
C LEU A 281 16.51 -3.90 -6.22
N ALA A 282 15.23 -3.87 -6.60
CA ALA A 282 14.75 -3.29 -7.87
C ALA A 282 14.66 -1.73 -7.89
N MET A 283 15.14 -1.07 -6.84
CA MET A 283 15.06 0.36 -6.59
C MET A 283 16.39 0.91 -6.03
N ALA A 284 16.73 2.14 -6.38
CA ALA A 284 17.99 2.80 -6.02
C ALA A 284 17.92 3.62 -4.72
N ARG A 285 16.70 3.86 -4.21
CA ARG A 285 16.45 4.54 -2.94
C ARG A 285 15.38 3.79 -2.15
N ALA A 286 15.59 3.65 -0.85
CA ALA A 286 14.66 3.02 0.08
C ALA A 286 15.01 3.39 1.53
N PHE A 287 14.04 3.25 2.43
CA PHE A 287 14.28 3.12 3.86
C PHE A 287 14.75 1.70 4.19
N GLY A 288 15.63 1.55 5.19
CA GLY A 288 16.15 0.22 5.56
C GLY A 288 17.17 -0.34 4.56
N ASP A 289 17.20 -1.66 4.40
CA ASP A 289 18.23 -2.43 3.67
C ASP A 289 19.66 -1.95 3.97
N PHE A 290 20.02 -1.94 5.26
CA PHE A 290 21.36 -1.48 5.69
C PHE A 290 22.52 -2.29 5.07
N CYS A 291 22.27 -3.48 4.52
CA CYS A 291 23.24 -4.23 3.72
C CYS A 291 23.67 -3.52 2.42
N LEU A 292 22.84 -2.66 1.82
CA LEU A 292 23.10 -2.00 0.54
C LEU A 292 23.49 -0.51 0.64
N LYS A 293 23.37 0.11 1.83
CA LYS A 293 23.60 1.56 1.99
C LYS A 293 25.03 1.99 1.63
N ASP A 294 26.01 1.20 2.04
CA ASP A 294 27.43 1.47 1.74
C ASP A 294 27.77 1.22 0.25
N PHE A 295 26.83 0.64 -0.51
CA PHE A 295 26.95 0.30 -1.95
C PHE A 295 26.05 1.15 -2.84
N GLY A 296 25.56 2.29 -2.34
CA GLY A 296 24.89 3.34 -3.11
C GLY A 296 23.38 3.42 -2.99
N LEU A 297 22.75 2.52 -2.22
CA LEU A 297 21.35 2.69 -1.80
C LEU A 297 21.26 3.86 -0.81
N ILE A 298 20.34 4.80 -1.03
CA ILE A 298 20.16 5.96 -0.14
C ILE A 298 18.70 6.14 0.30
N SER A 299 18.49 6.81 1.43
CA SER A 299 17.17 7.19 1.97
C SER A 299 16.83 8.67 1.75
N VAL A 300 17.60 9.35 0.88
CA VAL A 300 17.39 10.78 0.57
C VAL A 300 16.24 10.90 -0.44
N PRO A 301 15.12 11.56 -0.10
CA PRO A 301 14.01 11.71 -1.01
C PRO A 301 14.40 12.57 -2.21
N ASP A 302 13.86 12.24 -3.37
CA ASP A 302 13.61 13.26 -4.38
C ASP A 302 12.41 14.10 -3.93
N VAL A 303 12.51 15.43 -3.99
CA VAL A 303 11.50 16.34 -3.44
C VAL A 303 11.10 17.39 -4.46
N SER A 304 9.84 17.32 -4.90
CA SER A 304 9.23 18.26 -5.85
C SER A 304 8.20 19.16 -5.17
N PHE A 305 7.93 20.30 -5.80
CA PHE A 305 6.90 21.26 -5.41
C PHE A 305 6.08 21.66 -6.63
N ARG A 306 4.78 21.83 -6.43
CA ARG A 306 3.82 22.27 -7.45
C ARG A 306 2.80 23.18 -6.77
N ARG A 307 2.44 24.29 -7.44
CA ARG A 307 1.17 24.98 -7.15
C ARG A 307 0.07 24.29 -7.97
N LEU A 308 -0.98 23.88 -7.28
CA LEU A 308 -2.19 23.30 -7.85
C LEU A 308 -2.96 24.37 -8.63
N THR A 309 -3.84 23.91 -9.52
CA THR A 309 -4.79 24.78 -10.25
C THR A 309 -6.20 24.19 -10.19
N GLU A 310 -7.21 24.97 -10.55
CA GLU A 310 -8.60 24.51 -10.65
C GLU A 310 -8.81 23.35 -11.64
N GLN A 311 -7.83 23.09 -12.52
CA GLN A 311 -7.85 21.95 -13.44
C GLN A 311 -7.43 20.63 -12.78
N ASP A 312 -6.70 20.68 -11.66
CA ASP A 312 -6.15 19.51 -10.98
C ASP A 312 -7.26 18.85 -10.12
N GLU A 313 -7.85 17.73 -10.57
CA GLU A 313 -9.02 17.13 -9.89
C GLU A 313 -8.65 16.26 -8.69
N PHE A 314 -7.65 15.39 -8.85
CA PHE A 314 -7.25 14.40 -7.85
C PHE A 314 -5.81 13.92 -8.03
N ILE A 315 -5.24 13.36 -6.96
CA ILE A 315 -3.92 12.73 -6.93
C ILE A 315 -4.07 11.28 -6.45
N VAL A 316 -3.41 10.35 -7.14
CA VAL A 316 -3.29 8.95 -6.77
C VAL A 316 -1.86 8.66 -6.35
N LEU A 317 -1.66 8.10 -5.15
CA LEU A 317 -0.40 7.49 -4.73
C LEU A 317 -0.62 5.98 -4.65
N ALA A 318 0.32 5.17 -5.16
CA ALA A 318 0.21 3.72 -5.08
C ALA A 318 1.56 2.98 -5.10
N SER A 319 1.55 1.73 -4.62
CA SER A 319 2.66 0.76 -4.73
C SER A 319 2.82 0.23 -6.15
N ASP A 320 3.98 -0.39 -6.44
CA ASP A 320 4.30 -0.99 -7.75
C ASP A 320 3.31 -2.08 -8.16
N GLY A 321 2.69 -2.78 -7.20
CA GLY A 321 1.57 -3.70 -7.43
C GLY A 321 0.38 -3.10 -8.20
N ILE A 322 0.25 -1.77 -8.28
CA ILE A 322 -0.63 -1.07 -9.24
C ILE A 322 0.10 -0.77 -10.56
N TRP A 323 1.27 -0.14 -10.50
CA TRP A 323 1.97 0.43 -11.66
C TRP A 323 2.62 -0.61 -12.60
N ASP A 324 2.95 -1.80 -12.11
CA ASP A 324 3.45 -2.93 -12.90
C ASP A 324 2.37 -3.52 -13.83
N VAL A 325 1.09 -3.22 -13.56
CA VAL A 325 -0.05 -3.78 -14.31
C VAL A 325 -1.02 -2.76 -14.89
N LEU A 326 -0.93 -1.48 -14.50
CA LEU A 326 -1.75 -0.38 -15.03
C LEU A 326 -0.89 0.84 -15.38
N SER A 327 -1.11 1.39 -16.56
CA SER A 327 -0.55 2.68 -17.01
C SER A 327 -1.13 3.87 -16.23
N ASN A 328 -0.44 5.01 -16.27
CA ASN A 328 -0.89 6.24 -15.62
C ASN A 328 -2.30 6.65 -16.09
N GLU A 329 -2.55 6.46 -17.39
CA GLU A 329 -3.81 6.77 -18.08
C GLU A 329 -4.92 5.81 -17.65
N GLU A 330 -4.65 4.50 -17.57
CA GLU A 330 -5.59 3.51 -17.02
C GLU A 330 -5.96 3.84 -15.57
N VAL A 331 -4.98 4.18 -14.73
CA VAL A 331 -5.23 4.53 -13.31
C VAL A 331 -6.12 5.77 -13.18
N VAL A 332 -5.82 6.84 -13.92
CA VAL A 332 -6.63 8.07 -13.93
C VAL A 332 -8.04 7.80 -14.46
N ALA A 333 -8.18 7.01 -15.54
CA ALA A 333 -9.47 6.63 -16.08
C ALA A 333 -10.32 5.80 -15.10
N ILE A 334 -9.72 4.85 -14.37
CA ILE A 334 -10.41 4.03 -13.36
C ILE A 334 -10.89 4.89 -12.18
N VAL A 335 -10.05 5.81 -11.69
CA VAL A 335 -10.41 6.69 -10.56
C VAL A 335 -11.49 7.69 -10.94
N ALA A 336 -11.46 8.24 -12.16
CA ALA A 336 -12.50 9.12 -12.68
C ALA A 336 -13.82 8.39 -12.99
N SER A 337 -13.75 7.11 -13.38
CA SER A 337 -14.93 6.27 -13.67
C SER A 337 -15.49 5.54 -12.45
N ALA A 338 -14.98 5.81 -11.25
CA ALA A 338 -15.42 5.15 -10.03
C ALA A 338 -16.87 5.56 -9.68
N PRO A 339 -17.74 4.64 -9.21
CA PRO A 339 -19.13 4.96 -8.85
C PRO A 339 -19.27 6.02 -7.74
N SER A 340 -18.22 6.21 -6.94
CA SER A 340 -18.12 7.28 -5.94
C SER A 340 -16.66 7.58 -5.61
N ARG A 341 -16.39 8.81 -5.17
CA ARG A 341 -15.07 9.18 -4.60
C ARG A 341 -14.61 8.21 -3.52
N SER A 342 -15.52 7.76 -2.66
CA SER A 342 -15.26 6.80 -1.57
C SER A 342 -14.97 5.36 -2.03
N SER A 343 -15.18 5.01 -3.29
CA SER A 343 -14.93 3.68 -3.85
C SER A 343 -13.75 3.60 -4.82
N ALA A 344 -13.17 4.74 -5.23
CA ALA A 344 -12.15 4.79 -6.28
C ALA A 344 -10.89 3.98 -5.98
N ALA A 345 -10.29 4.12 -4.79
CA ALA A 345 -9.10 3.35 -4.40
C ALA A 345 -9.38 1.82 -4.40
N ARG A 346 -10.59 1.40 -4.02
CA ARG A 346 -11.02 -0.01 -4.11
C ARG A 346 -11.15 -0.45 -5.57
N ALA A 347 -11.84 0.32 -6.40
CA ALA A 347 -12.03 0.02 -7.81
C ALA A 347 -10.68 -0.08 -8.57
N LEU A 348 -9.73 0.77 -8.20
CA LEU A 348 -8.35 0.75 -8.70
C LEU A 348 -7.62 -0.54 -8.30
N VAL A 349 -7.55 -0.86 -6.99
CA VAL A 349 -6.88 -2.07 -6.50
C VAL A 349 -7.53 -3.35 -7.06
N GLU A 350 -8.86 -3.43 -7.11
CA GLU A 350 -9.57 -4.57 -7.72
C GLU A 350 -9.34 -4.68 -9.23
N SER A 351 -9.04 -3.57 -9.92
CA SER A 351 -8.66 -3.56 -11.33
C SER A 351 -7.22 -4.04 -11.54
N ALA A 352 -6.27 -3.58 -10.72
CA ALA A 352 -4.89 -4.07 -10.74
C ALA A 352 -4.81 -5.58 -10.42
N VAL A 353 -5.51 -6.04 -9.39
CA VAL A 353 -5.60 -7.47 -9.03
C VAL A 353 -6.21 -8.33 -10.15
N ARG A 354 -7.12 -7.77 -10.96
CA ARG A 354 -7.62 -8.43 -12.19
C ARG A 354 -6.57 -8.40 -13.30
N ALA A 355 -5.89 -7.27 -13.52
CA ALA A 355 -4.84 -7.11 -14.51
C ALA A 355 -3.66 -8.06 -14.27
N TRP A 356 -3.20 -8.24 -13.02
CA TRP A 356 -2.20 -9.24 -12.64
C TRP A 356 -2.57 -10.65 -13.12
N ARG A 357 -3.81 -11.09 -12.89
CA ARG A 357 -4.28 -12.44 -13.28
C ARG A 357 -4.35 -12.63 -14.79
N TYR A 358 -4.46 -11.55 -15.56
CA TYR A 358 -4.56 -11.57 -17.02
C TYR A 358 -3.19 -11.42 -17.68
N LYS A 359 -2.39 -10.41 -17.28
CA LYS A 359 -1.06 -10.12 -17.82
C LYS A 359 -0.01 -11.16 -17.36
N TYR A 360 -0.11 -11.63 -16.11
CA TYR A 360 0.87 -12.52 -15.49
C TYR A 360 0.22 -13.74 -14.80
N PRO A 361 -0.47 -14.63 -15.55
CA PRO A 361 -1.31 -15.71 -14.99
C PRO A 361 -0.53 -16.74 -14.15
N THR A 362 0.78 -16.88 -14.38
CA THR A 362 1.68 -17.77 -13.62
C THR A 362 2.35 -17.09 -12.43
N SER A 363 2.30 -15.76 -12.34
CA SER A 363 2.95 -14.99 -11.27
C SER A 363 2.07 -14.84 -10.04
N LYS A 364 2.71 -14.63 -8.89
CA LYS A 364 2.01 -14.23 -7.66
C LYS A 364 1.64 -12.75 -7.79
N VAL A 365 0.33 -12.47 -7.78
CA VAL A 365 -0.22 -11.12 -7.58
C VAL A 365 0.48 -10.46 -6.40
N ASP A 366 0.91 -9.22 -6.58
CA ASP A 366 1.59 -8.48 -5.52
C ASP A 366 0.62 -7.97 -4.45
N ASP A 367 1.17 -7.44 -3.35
CA ASP A 367 0.41 -6.52 -2.51
C ASP A 367 0.05 -5.27 -3.33
N CYS A 368 -1.11 -4.69 -3.07
CA CYS A 368 -1.60 -3.53 -3.83
C CYS A 368 -2.19 -2.52 -2.86
N ALA A 369 -1.65 -1.30 -2.82
CA ALA A 369 -2.15 -0.20 -2.02
C ALA A 369 -2.31 1.07 -2.86
N ALA A 370 -3.41 1.78 -2.64
CA ALA A 370 -3.69 3.05 -3.29
C ALA A 370 -4.34 4.05 -2.32
N VAL A 371 -3.95 5.31 -2.48
CA VAL A 371 -4.54 6.49 -1.85
C VAL A 371 -5.01 7.42 -2.97
N CYS A 372 -6.30 7.74 -3.00
CA CYS A 372 -6.86 8.75 -3.91
C CYS A 372 -7.23 9.98 -3.06
N LEU A 373 -6.61 11.13 -3.34
CA LEU A 373 -6.88 12.43 -2.73
C LEU A 373 -7.58 13.32 -3.75
N TYR A 374 -8.78 13.78 -3.45
CA TYR A 374 -9.53 14.74 -4.26
C TYR A 374 -9.19 16.16 -3.83
N LEU A 375 -8.94 17.04 -4.80
CA LEU A 375 -8.44 18.40 -4.54
C LEU A 375 -9.56 19.45 -4.41
N HIS A 376 -10.74 19.15 -4.96
CA HIS A 376 -11.91 20.02 -4.93
C HIS A 376 -13.05 19.43 -4.09
N SER A 377 -13.67 20.24 -3.23
CA SER A 377 -14.92 19.87 -2.51
C SER A 377 -16.07 19.57 -3.49
N ASN A 378 -17.10 18.86 -3.02
CA ASN A 378 -18.16 18.35 -3.90
C ASN A 378 -19.19 19.40 -4.36
N ASP A 379 -19.08 20.66 -3.91
CA ASP A 379 -20.10 21.71 -4.06
C ASP A 379 -20.40 22.11 -5.51
N THR A 380 -19.43 21.96 -6.43
CA THR A 380 -19.60 22.32 -7.85
C THR A 380 -20.63 21.45 -8.59
N ASN A 381 -20.92 20.23 -8.12
CA ASN A 381 -21.91 19.35 -8.74
C ASN A 381 -23.37 19.71 -8.38
N LEU A 382 -23.61 20.46 -7.30
CA LEU A 382 -24.95 20.94 -6.92
C LEU A 382 -25.38 22.18 -7.71
N ILE A 383 -24.43 23.01 -8.17
CA ILE A 383 -24.73 24.24 -8.91
C ILE A 383 -25.03 23.94 -10.38
N SER A 384 -24.34 22.98 -10.99
CA SER A 384 -24.56 22.57 -12.40
C SER A 384 -25.88 21.81 -12.63
N SER A 385 -26.50 21.28 -11.57
CA SER A 385 -27.78 20.55 -11.64
C SER A 385 -29.01 21.42 -11.33
N ALA A 386 -28.82 22.68 -10.90
CA ALA A 386 -29.91 23.58 -10.51
C ALA A 386 -30.38 24.54 -11.63
N SER A 387 -29.66 24.62 -12.75
CA SER A 387 -29.90 25.59 -13.84
C SER A 387 -30.69 25.01 -15.03
N SER A 388 -31.25 23.81 -14.91
CA SER A 388 -32.00 23.14 -15.99
C SER A 388 -33.23 22.40 -15.45
N ILE A 389 -34.30 23.15 -15.14
CA ILE A 389 -35.71 22.82 -15.40
C ILE A 389 -36.55 24.03 -14.94
N SER A 390 -37.21 24.69 -15.89
CA SER A 390 -38.24 25.68 -15.62
C SER A 390 -39.51 25.32 -16.38
N LYS A 391 -40.53 24.93 -15.62
CA LYS A 391 -41.98 24.97 -15.92
C LYS A 391 -42.47 24.41 -17.27
N LEU A 392 -43.24 23.33 -17.17
CA LEU A 392 -44.59 23.25 -17.77
C LEU A 392 -45.53 22.51 -16.80
N GLU A 393 -46.64 23.17 -16.45
CA GLU A 393 -47.90 22.61 -15.93
C GLU A 393 -48.74 22.19 -17.18
N ASP A 394 -49.78 21.34 -17.19
CA ASP A 394 -50.60 20.71 -16.14
C ASP A 394 -51.39 19.48 -16.71
N ASP A 395 -52.32 18.92 -15.91
CA ASP A 395 -53.49 18.04 -16.24
C ASP A 395 -53.37 16.48 -16.30
N ASP A 396 -53.89 15.85 -15.23
CA ASP A 396 -54.86 14.73 -15.11
C ASP A 396 -54.98 13.58 -16.16
N ASP A 397 -54.92 12.32 -15.69
CA ASP A 397 -56.09 11.55 -15.19
C ASP A 397 -55.66 10.14 -14.67
N ALA A 398 -56.53 9.46 -13.93
CA ALA A 398 -56.26 8.22 -13.20
C ALA A 398 -56.66 6.92 -13.94
N SER A 399 -55.99 5.80 -13.60
CA SER A 399 -56.60 4.49 -13.23
C SER A 399 -55.67 3.28 -13.49
N GLU A 400 -55.60 2.35 -12.53
CA GLU A 400 -55.20 0.96 -12.78
C GLU A 400 -56.36 0.20 -13.46
N PRO A 401 -56.08 -0.90 -14.20
CA PRO A 401 -56.33 -2.19 -13.55
C PRO A 401 -55.38 -3.34 -13.93
N SER A 402 -55.44 -4.38 -13.09
CA SER A 402 -54.82 -5.70 -13.26
C SER A 402 -55.26 -6.50 -14.50
N GLY A 403 -54.41 -7.41 -15.01
CA GLY A 403 -54.84 -8.34 -16.07
C GLY A 403 -53.80 -9.37 -16.56
N LEU A 404 -53.98 -10.64 -16.16
CA LEU A 404 -53.24 -11.85 -16.57
C LEU A 404 -53.04 -12.06 -18.09
N GLY A 405 -51.88 -12.63 -18.47
CA GLY A 405 -51.66 -13.24 -19.80
C GLY A 405 -50.69 -14.44 -19.74
N ARG A 406 -51.18 -15.65 -20.05
CA ARG A 406 -50.42 -16.93 -20.09
C ARG A 406 -50.53 -17.60 -21.46
N SER A 407 -49.41 -18.05 -22.03
CA SER A 407 -49.25 -19.28 -22.87
C SER A 407 -47.77 -19.39 -23.30
N SER A 408 -46.99 -20.42 -22.91
CA SER A 408 -46.88 -21.78 -23.52
C SER A 408 -46.47 -21.77 -25.00
N THR A 409 -45.41 -22.47 -25.42
CA THR A 409 -45.43 -23.95 -25.61
C THR A 409 -44.01 -24.58 -25.56
N VAL A 410 -43.95 -25.90 -25.32
CA VAL A 410 -42.74 -26.72 -25.04
C VAL A 410 -42.46 -27.73 -26.17
N ARG A 411 -41.18 -28.10 -26.41
CA ARG A 411 -40.63 -29.46 -26.79
C ARG A 411 -39.25 -29.35 -27.50
N THR A 412 -38.26 -30.27 -27.45
CA THR A 412 -37.89 -31.43 -26.57
C THR A 412 -36.51 -31.98 -27.00
N GLY A 413 -35.69 -32.48 -26.04
CA GLY A 413 -34.64 -33.50 -26.25
C GLY A 413 -33.32 -33.02 -26.90
N LYS A 414 -32.12 -33.52 -26.56
CA LYS A 414 -31.76 -34.90 -26.19
C LYS A 414 -30.37 -34.94 -25.51
N GLU A 415 -30.20 -35.75 -24.46
CA GLU A 415 -28.89 -36.06 -23.86
C GLU A 415 -28.15 -37.16 -24.66
N ILE A 416 -26.81 -37.13 -24.65
CA ILE A 416 -25.95 -38.31 -24.83
C ILE A 416 -24.80 -38.18 -23.82
N ALA A 417 -24.62 -39.21 -23.00
CA ALA A 417 -23.45 -39.41 -22.15
C ALA A 417 -22.61 -40.58 -22.69
N LEU A 418 -21.30 -40.53 -22.50
CA LEU A 418 -20.41 -41.69 -22.51
C LEU A 418 -19.34 -41.49 -21.43
N ASP A 419 -18.97 -42.62 -20.82
CA ASP A 419 -18.00 -42.79 -19.73
C ASP A 419 -17.05 -43.93 -20.15
N GLU A 420 -15.82 -43.95 -19.61
CA GLU A 420 -15.11 -45.15 -19.12
C GLU A 420 -13.65 -44.86 -18.68
N SER A 421 -13.39 -45.21 -17.41
CA SER A 421 -12.18 -45.78 -16.77
C SER A 421 -11.11 -46.47 -17.66
N GLU A 422 -9.88 -46.81 -17.24
CA GLU A 422 -9.02 -46.71 -16.03
C GLU A 422 -7.60 -47.19 -16.44
N ALA A 423 -6.52 -46.82 -15.74
CA ALA A 423 -5.26 -47.58 -15.73
C ALA A 423 -4.32 -47.18 -14.58
N GLU A 424 -3.60 -48.15 -14.01
CA GLU A 424 -3.00 -48.08 -12.67
C GLU A 424 -1.48 -48.45 -12.64
N LYS A 425 -0.81 -48.08 -11.52
CA LYS A 425 0.32 -48.76 -10.81
C LYS A 425 1.83 -48.53 -11.14
N LEU A 426 2.51 -48.01 -10.09
CA LEU A 426 3.75 -48.48 -9.40
C LEU A 426 5.17 -48.30 -10.01
N ILE A 427 6.13 -47.82 -9.18
CA ILE A 427 7.24 -48.61 -8.56
C ILE A 427 8.09 -47.78 -7.54
N LYS A 428 8.14 -48.30 -6.30
CA LYS A 428 9.20 -48.39 -5.24
C LYS A 428 10.05 -47.21 -4.68
N GLU A 429 10.47 -47.49 -3.43
CA GLU A 429 11.27 -46.72 -2.46
C GLU A 429 12.80 -46.96 -2.59
N GLU A 430 13.62 -46.09 -1.98
CA GLU A 430 14.85 -46.49 -1.25
C GLU A 430 15.30 -45.39 -0.25
N ASP A 431 15.71 -45.78 0.97
CA ASP A 431 16.15 -44.91 2.08
C ASP A 431 17.68 -44.76 2.13
N ILE A 432 18.22 -43.54 2.31
CA ILE A 432 19.54 -43.30 2.97
C ILE A 432 19.55 -41.95 3.74
N GLU A 433 19.90 -42.01 5.02
CA GLU A 433 20.43 -40.91 5.88
C GLU A 433 21.68 -41.48 6.62
N PRO A 434 22.53 -40.70 7.33
CA PRO A 434 22.57 -39.24 7.49
C PRO A 434 23.97 -38.61 7.25
N GLY A 435 24.04 -37.27 7.24
CA GLY A 435 25.31 -36.52 7.20
C GLY A 435 25.12 -35.02 7.47
N THR A 436 25.21 -34.63 8.75
CA THR A 436 24.86 -33.26 9.21
C THR A 436 25.88 -32.20 8.78
N GLU A 437 25.47 -31.28 7.89
CA GLU A 437 26.21 -30.06 7.58
C GLU A 437 25.36 -28.81 7.90
N TYR A 438 25.94 -27.83 8.61
CA TYR A 438 25.24 -26.62 9.05
C TYR A 438 25.07 -25.61 7.89
N SER A 439 24.02 -25.76 7.08
CA SER A 439 23.63 -24.72 6.11
C SER A 439 22.77 -23.64 6.77
N ALA A 440 23.36 -22.47 7.02
CA ALA A 440 22.69 -21.27 7.52
C ALA A 440 22.69 -20.12 6.49
N LEU A 441 22.72 -20.44 5.19
CA LEU A 441 22.73 -19.45 4.09
C LEU A 441 21.80 -19.76 2.91
N GLU A 442 21.09 -20.90 2.93
CA GLU A 442 20.21 -21.31 1.83
C GLU A 442 18.80 -20.69 1.94
N GLY A 443 18.74 -19.35 1.90
CA GLY A 443 17.50 -18.59 2.06
C GLY A 443 17.51 -17.17 1.47
N VAL A 444 18.56 -16.78 0.73
CA VAL A 444 18.72 -15.40 0.20
C VAL A 444 18.65 -15.31 -1.33
N ALA A 445 17.90 -16.22 -1.93
CA ALA A 445 17.22 -15.98 -3.21
C ALA A 445 15.74 -15.72 -2.88
N ARG A 446 15.31 -14.45 -2.92
CA ARG A 446 13.89 -14.11 -2.65
C ARG A 446 12.99 -14.70 -3.73
N VAL A 447 11.80 -15.15 -3.32
CA VAL A 447 10.84 -15.89 -4.14
C VAL A 447 10.11 -14.98 -5.13
N ASN A 448 10.81 -14.53 -6.18
CA ASN A 448 10.21 -14.16 -7.47
C ASN A 448 10.04 -15.38 -8.39
N THR A 449 10.69 -16.51 -8.08
CA THR A 449 10.67 -17.74 -8.88
C THR A 449 9.52 -18.66 -8.49
N LEU A 450 8.57 -18.86 -9.42
CA LEU A 450 7.64 -19.98 -9.40
C LEU A 450 8.07 -21.07 -10.42
N LEU A 451 8.70 -22.11 -9.87
CA LEU A 451 8.57 -23.55 -10.22
C LEU A 451 8.64 -24.01 -11.71
N ASN A 452 9.75 -24.71 -12.02
CA ASN A 452 9.97 -25.87 -12.93
C ASN A 452 8.80 -26.34 -13.85
N LEU A 453 8.96 -26.63 -15.17
CA LEU A 453 9.78 -27.64 -15.90
C LEU A 453 9.60 -27.42 -17.43
N PRO A 454 10.22 -28.19 -18.38
CA PRO A 454 11.54 -28.82 -18.43
C PRO A 454 12.42 -28.24 -19.57
N ARG A 455 13.71 -28.59 -19.63
CA ARG A 455 14.59 -28.19 -20.77
C ARG A 455 14.34 -29.06 -22.01
N PHE A 456 13.92 -28.45 -23.10
CA PHE A 456 14.06 -29.03 -24.44
C PHE A 456 15.46 -28.72 -24.98
N VAL A 457 16.18 -29.72 -25.49
CA VAL A 457 17.49 -29.53 -26.13
C VAL A 457 17.29 -29.53 -27.64
N PRO A 458 17.52 -28.42 -28.37
CA PRO A 458 17.62 -28.44 -29.82
C PRO A 458 18.95 -29.09 -30.20
N GLY A 459 18.90 -30.20 -30.94
CA GLY A 459 20.10 -30.98 -31.26
C GLY A 459 21.00 -30.31 -32.30
N LYS A 460 22.32 -30.50 -32.14
CA LYS A 460 23.31 -30.70 -33.21
C LYS A 460 24.55 -31.37 -32.63
#